data_AF-A0A7K5UNZ6-F1
#
_entry.id   AF-A0A7K5UNZ6-F1
#
_cell.length_a   1.000
_cell.length_b   1.000
_cell.length_c   1.000
_cell.angle_alpha   90.00
_cell.angle_beta   90.00
_cell.angle_gamma   90.00
#
_symmetry.space_group_name_H-M   'P 1'
#
loop_
_entity.id
_entity.type
_entity.pdbx_description
1 polymer ?
#
loop_
_entity_poly.entity_id
_entity_poly.type
_entity_poly.pdbx_seq_one_letter_code
_entity_poly.pdbx_strand_id
1 'polypeptide(L)'
;TNPAFKEVLSRIESHEDCRNLPMISFLILPMQRVTRLPLLMDTICQKTPKDSAKYENCKQALKEVSKVHSSVLTEIFLLDFNALGRSHIKGQKCDFLALQPFPLVSSSRWLVKRGELTAYVEDTGLFSKRTSKQQVYFFLFNDVLIITKKK
;
A
#
# COMPACT_ATOMS: atom_id res chain seq x y z
N THR A 1 15.18 21.82 0.17
CA THR A 1 14.18 22.52 -0.64
C THR A 1 14.89 23.11 -1.85
N ASN A 2 14.45 22.82 -3.08
CA ASN A 2 15.10 23.30 -4.32
C ASN A 2 14.34 24.54 -4.85
N PRO A 3 14.88 25.77 -4.69
CA PRO A 3 14.19 26.99 -5.09
C PRO A 3 14.04 27.13 -6.61
N ALA A 4 15.05 26.72 -7.38
CA ALA A 4 14.99 26.75 -8.85
C ALA A 4 13.85 25.86 -9.40
N PHE A 5 13.64 24.68 -8.79
CA PHE A 5 12.52 23.81 -9.14
C PHE A 5 11.17 24.48 -8.86
N LYS A 6 11.04 25.18 -7.73
CA LYS A 6 9.79 25.86 -7.34
C LYS A 6 9.43 26.99 -8.30
N GLU A 7 10.43 27.74 -8.77
CA GLU A 7 10.24 28.81 -9.75
C GLU A 7 9.77 28.27 -11.11
N VAL A 8 10.45 27.22 -11.61
CA VAL A 8 10.05 26.55 -12.86
C VAL A 8 8.64 25.98 -12.74
N LEU A 9 8.30 25.36 -11.62
CA LEU A 9 6.97 24.81 -11.36
C LEU A 9 5.89 25.90 -11.39
N SER A 10 6.11 27.02 -10.70
CA SER A 10 5.19 28.15 -10.69
C SER A 10 4.96 28.74 -12.08
N ARG A 11 6.01 28.79 -12.91
CA ARG A 11 5.91 29.23 -14.30
C ARG A 11 5.04 28.29 -15.13
N ILE A 12 5.19 26.97 -14.96
CA ILE A 12 4.39 25.97 -15.68
C ILE A 12 2.93 26.02 -15.23
N GLU A 13 2.67 26.11 -13.92
CA GLU A 13 1.31 26.17 -13.36
C GLU A 13 0.52 27.42 -13.80
N SER A 14 1.22 28.51 -14.14
CA SER A 14 0.61 29.74 -14.68
C SER A 14 0.18 29.66 -16.15
N HIS A 15 0.48 28.57 -16.86
CA HIS A 15 0.07 28.38 -18.25
C HIS A 15 -1.47 28.26 -18.34
N GLU A 16 -2.07 28.83 -19.39
CA GLU A 16 -3.53 28.85 -19.56
C GLU A 16 -4.14 27.43 -19.57
N ASP A 17 -3.44 26.48 -20.19
CA ASP A 17 -3.84 25.06 -20.21
C ASP A 17 -3.90 24.42 -18.82
N CYS A 18 -3.08 24.89 -17.89
CA CYS A 18 -3.07 24.41 -16.50
C CYS A 18 -4.22 25.00 -15.68
N ARG A 19 -4.90 26.05 -16.18
CA ARG A 19 -6.03 26.72 -15.50
C ARG A 19 -5.71 27.11 -14.04
N ASN A 20 -4.46 27.48 -13.77
CA ASN A 20 -3.95 27.77 -12.44
C ASN A 20 -4.11 26.62 -11.42
N LEU A 21 -4.18 25.37 -11.88
CA LEU A 21 -4.17 24.21 -11.00
C LEU A 21 -2.73 23.82 -10.66
N PRO A 22 -2.47 23.45 -9.39
CA PRO A 22 -1.15 22.99 -9.00
C PRO A 22 -0.85 21.63 -9.66
N MET A 23 0.43 21.33 -9.89
CA MET A 23 0.90 20.10 -10.55
C MET A 23 0.33 18.84 -9.88
N ILE A 24 0.15 18.85 -8.55
CA ILE A 24 -0.44 17.75 -7.81
C ILE A 24 -1.86 17.39 -8.29
N SER A 25 -2.65 18.37 -8.72
CA SER A 25 -4.00 18.17 -9.26
C SER A 25 -3.99 17.40 -10.58
N PHE A 26 -2.90 17.49 -11.35
CA PHE A 26 -2.72 16.70 -12.57
C PHE A 26 -2.17 15.30 -12.27
N LEU A 27 -1.25 15.21 -11.31
CA LEU A 27 -0.64 13.94 -10.90
C LEU A 27 -1.65 12.96 -10.28
N ILE A 28 -2.73 13.46 -9.67
CA ILE A 28 -3.80 12.62 -9.12
C ILE A 28 -4.82 12.13 -10.15
N LEU A 29 -4.87 12.72 -11.36
CA LEU A 29 -5.88 12.39 -12.37
C LEU A 29 -5.88 10.91 -12.79
N PRO A 30 -4.73 10.21 -12.98
CA PRO A 30 -4.73 8.79 -13.34
C PRO A 30 -5.43 7.92 -12.27
N MET A 31 -5.21 8.20 -10.98
CA MET A 31 -5.88 7.53 -9.87
C MET A 31 -7.40 7.80 -9.87
N GLN A 32 -7.79 9.04 -10.16
CA GLN A 32 -9.19 9.39 -10.27
C GLN A 32 -9.86 8.73 -11.49
N ARG A 33 -9.13 8.55 -12.60
CA ARG A 33 -9.65 7.91 -13.81
C ARG A 33 -9.83 6.42 -13.62
N VAL A 34 -8.85 5.71 -13.06
CA VAL A 34 -8.93 4.26 -12.87
C VAL A 34 -10.09 3.86 -11.96
N THR A 35 -10.42 4.70 -10.95
CA THR A 35 -11.55 4.47 -10.03
C THR A 35 -12.92 4.82 -10.62
N ARG A 36 -12.97 5.74 -11.58
CA ARG A 36 -14.23 6.17 -12.24
C ARG A 36 -14.66 5.26 -13.39
N LEU A 37 -13.71 4.66 -14.10
CA LEU A 37 -13.99 3.83 -15.28
C LEU A 37 -14.95 2.66 -15.01
N PRO A 38 -14.82 1.89 -13.92
CA PRO A 38 -15.79 0.84 -13.58
C PRO A 38 -17.21 1.37 -13.38
N LEU A 39 -17.36 2.52 -12.70
CA LEU A 39 -18.66 3.13 -12.41
C LEU A 39 -19.36 3.62 -13.68
N LEU A 40 -18.60 4.24 -14.58
CA LEU A 40 -19.11 4.68 -15.89
C LEU A 40 -19.51 3.48 -16.75
N MET A 41 -18.68 2.45 -16.78
CA MET A 41 -18.95 1.24 -17.56
C MET A 41 -20.17 0.48 -17.03
N ASP A 42 -20.35 0.44 -15.71
CA ASP A 42 -21.54 -0.13 -15.07
C ASP A 42 -22.80 0.66 -15.44
N THR A 43 -22.73 2.00 -15.40
CA THR A 43 -23.84 2.87 -15.83
C THR A 43 -24.22 2.63 -17.30
N ILE A 44 -23.24 2.45 -18.19
CA ILE A 44 -23.47 2.12 -19.61
C ILE A 44 -24.15 0.75 -19.73
N CYS A 45 -23.68 -0.24 -18.98
CA CYS A 45 -24.26 -1.58 -18.95
C CYS A 45 -25.73 -1.56 -18.51
N GLN A 46 -26.05 -0.83 -17.44
CA GLN A 46 -27.41 -0.66 -16.92
C GLN A 46 -28.36 0.02 -17.92
N LYS A 47 -27.86 0.95 -18.74
CA LYS A 47 -28.64 1.66 -19.77
C LYS A 47 -28.73 0.91 -21.09
N THR A 48 -28.02 -0.20 -21.26
CA THR A 48 -28.00 -0.98 -22.50
C THR A 48 -29.10 -2.06 -22.47
N PRO A 49 -29.89 -2.24 -23.55
CA PRO A 49 -30.92 -3.28 -23.62
C PRO A 49 -30.30 -4.68 -23.44
N LYS A 50 -30.84 -5.45 -22.48
CA LYS A 50 -30.30 -6.76 -22.05
C LYS A 50 -30.29 -7.81 -23.17
N ASP A 51 -31.20 -7.70 -24.14
CA ASP A 51 -31.33 -8.64 -25.25
C ASP A 51 -30.42 -8.30 -26.44
N SER A 52 -29.51 -7.33 -26.30
CA SER A 52 -28.61 -6.91 -27.36
C SER A 52 -27.23 -7.52 -27.23
N ALA A 53 -26.58 -7.84 -28.36
CA ALA A 53 -25.16 -8.22 -28.38
C ALA A 53 -24.24 -7.15 -27.75
N LYS A 54 -24.69 -5.88 -27.71
CA LYS A 54 -23.99 -4.77 -27.06
C LYS A 54 -23.95 -4.92 -25.54
N TYR A 55 -24.98 -5.53 -24.92
CA TYR A 55 -25.02 -5.76 -23.48
C TYR A 55 -23.96 -6.76 -23.04
N GLU A 56 -23.81 -7.87 -23.76
CA GLU A 56 -22.76 -8.86 -23.47
C GLU A 56 -21.36 -8.27 -23.65
N ASN A 57 -21.15 -7.46 -24.70
CA ASN A 57 -19.89 -6.72 -24.89
C ASN A 57 -19.63 -5.74 -23.73
N CYS A 58 -20.65 -5.02 -23.25
CA CYS A 58 -20.52 -4.10 -22.12
C CYS A 58 -20.19 -4.83 -20.83
N LYS A 59 -20.83 -5.97 -20.57
CA LYS A 59 -20.56 -6.80 -19.39
C LYS A 59 -19.13 -7.35 -19.40
N GLN A 60 -18.65 -7.80 -20.56
CA GLN A 60 -17.27 -8.27 -20.70
C GLN A 60 -16.26 -7.13 -20.50
N ALA A 61 -16.50 -5.96 -21.09
CA ALA A 61 -15.65 -4.79 -20.89
C ALA A 61 -15.66 -4.31 -19.41
N LEU A 62 -16.82 -4.31 -18.74
CA LEU A 62 -16.93 -4.00 -17.31
C LEU A 62 -16.10 -4.97 -16.45
N LYS A 63 -16.13 -6.27 -16.79
CA LYS A 63 -15.35 -7.29 -16.09
C LYS A 63 -13.86 -7.03 -16.21
N GLU A 64 -13.35 -6.75 -17.42
CA GLU A 64 -11.92 -6.50 -17.62
C GLU A 64 -11.48 -5.18 -16.98
N VAL A 65 -12.28 -4.11 -17.09
CA VAL A 65 -12.01 -2.82 -16.43
C VAL A 65 -11.98 -2.98 -14.91
N SER A 66 -12.89 -3.76 -14.34
CA SER A 66 -12.93 -4.03 -12.90
C SER A 66 -11.71 -4.82 -12.42
N LYS A 67 -11.19 -5.76 -13.21
CA LYS A 67 -9.94 -6.48 -12.88
C LYS A 67 -8.75 -5.54 -12.82
N VAL A 68 -8.60 -4.67 -13.82
CA VAL A 68 -7.49 -3.69 -13.88
C VAL A 68 -7.57 -2.74 -12.69
N HIS A 69 -8.77 -2.23 -12.39
CA HIS A 69 -9.00 -1.37 -11.23
C HIS A 69 -8.59 -2.05 -9.92
N SER A 70 -9.01 -3.31 -9.71
CA SER A 70 -8.65 -4.08 -8.52
C SER A 70 -7.14 -4.35 -8.41
N SER A 71 -6.46 -4.64 -9.53
CA SER A 71 -5.00 -4.82 -9.56
C SER A 71 -4.28 -3.54 -9.14
N VAL A 72 -4.67 -2.41 -9.74
CA VAL A 72 -4.08 -1.10 -9.44
C VAL A 72 -4.33 -0.70 -7.99
N LEU A 73 -5.55 -0.84 -7.48
CA LEU A 73 -5.85 -0.57 -6.07
C LEU A 73 -5.04 -1.44 -5.12
N THR A 74 -4.86 -2.72 -5.46
CA THR A 74 -4.04 -3.63 -4.68
C THR A 74 -2.60 -3.13 -4.65
N GLU A 75 -2.00 -2.82 -5.79
CA GLU A 75 -0.63 -2.30 -5.86
C GLU A 75 -0.45 -1.00 -5.06
N ILE A 76 -1.40 -0.08 -5.13
CA ILE A 76 -1.37 1.19 -4.37
C ILE A 76 -1.41 0.91 -2.87
N PHE A 77 -2.35 0.07 -2.44
CA PHE A 77 -2.46 -0.32 -1.04
C PHE A 77 -1.16 -0.96 -0.54
N LEU A 78 -0.55 -1.84 -1.35
CA LEU A 78 0.74 -2.44 -1.04
C LEU A 78 1.86 -1.40 -0.95
N LEU A 79 1.91 -0.41 -1.85
CA LEU A 79 2.90 0.68 -1.84
C LEU A 79 2.75 1.59 -0.61
N ASP A 80 1.53 1.99 -0.26
CA ASP A 80 1.26 2.83 0.91
C ASP A 80 1.60 2.08 2.20
N PHE A 81 1.21 0.81 2.28
CA PHE A 81 1.51 -0.02 3.43
C PHE A 81 3.02 -0.31 3.57
N ASN A 82 3.73 -0.40 2.43
CA ASN A 82 5.19 -0.42 2.38
C ASN A 82 5.83 0.85 2.90
N ALA A 83 5.34 2.01 2.47
CA ALA A 83 5.84 3.29 2.93
C ALA A 83 5.63 3.44 4.45
N LEU A 84 4.45 3.06 4.96
CA LEU A 84 4.13 3.08 6.39
C LEU A 84 5.00 2.10 7.20
N GLY A 85 5.16 0.86 6.72
CA GLY A 85 6.04 -0.13 7.34
C GLY A 85 7.50 0.34 7.40
N ARG A 86 8.01 0.91 6.31
CA ARG A 86 9.36 1.47 6.23
C ARG A 86 9.56 2.64 7.20
N SER A 87 8.61 3.55 7.29
CA SER A 87 8.70 4.70 8.22
C SER A 87 8.69 4.26 9.68
N HIS A 88 7.88 3.25 10.03
CA HIS A 88 7.73 2.82 11.41
C HIS A 88 8.96 2.06 11.92
N ILE A 89 9.57 1.24 11.08
CA ILE A 89 10.75 0.44 11.46
C ILE A 89 12.04 1.27 11.40
N LYS A 90 12.10 2.33 10.60
CA LYS A 90 13.19 3.31 10.69
C LYS A 90 13.04 4.26 11.89
N GLY A 91 11.80 4.59 12.27
CA GLY A 91 11.49 5.50 13.38
C GLY A 91 11.62 4.86 14.76
N GLN A 92 11.24 3.59 14.91
CA GLN A 92 11.62 2.80 16.08
C GLN A 92 13.06 2.35 15.85
N LYS A 93 14.01 2.80 16.69
CA LYS A 93 15.36 2.21 16.79
C LYS A 93 15.22 0.76 17.26
N CYS A 94 14.75 -0.12 16.39
CA CYS A 94 14.74 -1.54 16.63
C CYS A 94 16.19 -2.00 16.57
N ASP A 95 16.83 -2.12 17.74
CA ASP A 95 18.05 -2.89 17.87
C ASP A 95 17.67 -4.33 17.51
N PHE A 96 17.86 -4.70 16.24
CA PHE A 96 17.70 -6.07 15.77
C PHE A 96 18.79 -6.92 16.42
N LEU A 97 18.54 -7.36 17.65
CA LEU A 97 19.54 -7.92 18.57
C LEU A 97 20.19 -9.24 18.11
N ALA A 98 19.82 -9.82 16.96
CA ALA A 98 20.44 -11.06 16.50
C ALA A 98 20.18 -11.42 15.02
N LEU A 99 19.99 -10.44 14.12
CA LEU A 99 19.83 -10.75 12.70
C LEU A 99 21.11 -10.47 11.93
N GLN A 100 21.64 -11.50 11.29
CA GLN A 100 22.41 -11.40 10.03
C GLN A 100 21.86 -10.25 9.18
N PRO A 101 22.70 -9.45 8.50
CA PRO A 101 22.26 -8.23 7.81
C PRO A 101 21.13 -8.53 6.84
N PHE A 102 19.90 -8.35 7.30
CA PHE A 102 18.70 -8.67 6.56
C PHE A 102 18.23 -7.38 5.92
N PRO A 103 18.17 -7.31 4.57
CA PRO A 103 17.70 -6.11 3.89
C PRO A 103 16.20 -6.00 4.14
N LEU A 104 15.83 -5.29 5.20
CA LEU A 104 14.45 -5.01 5.58
C LEU A 104 13.66 -4.37 4.42
N VAL A 105 14.36 -3.61 3.57
CA VAL A 105 13.80 -2.94 2.40
C VAL A 105 14.00 -3.82 1.17
N SER A 106 12.91 -4.46 0.72
CA SER A 106 12.79 -5.05 -0.61
C SER A 106 11.69 -4.32 -1.40
N SER A 107 11.77 -4.34 -2.74
CA SER A 107 10.71 -3.86 -3.63
C SER A 107 9.48 -4.77 -3.63
N SER A 108 9.64 -6.05 -3.29
CA SER A 108 8.59 -7.08 -3.30
C SER A 108 7.99 -7.38 -1.92
N ARG A 109 8.50 -6.74 -0.86
CA ARG A 109 8.06 -7.00 0.52
C ARG A 109 6.96 -6.06 0.90
N TRP A 110 5.83 -6.58 1.39
CA TRP A 110 4.76 -5.80 1.99
C TRP A 110 4.31 -6.25 3.34
N LEU A 111 4.05 -5.28 4.22
CA LEU A 111 3.51 -5.55 5.53
C LEU A 111 2.07 -6.08 5.32
N VAL A 112 1.69 -7.07 6.10
CA VAL A 112 0.35 -7.69 6.10
C VAL A 112 -0.37 -7.29 7.38
N LYS A 113 0.34 -7.31 8.51
CA LYS A 113 -0.22 -6.98 9.83
C LYS A 113 0.87 -6.54 10.80
N ARG A 114 0.50 -5.73 11.80
CA ARG A 114 1.37 -5.37 12.93
C ARG A 114 0.57 -5.23 14.21
N GLY A 115 1.23 -5.37 15.36
CA GLY A 115 0.61 -5.13 16.65
C GLY A 115 1.41 -5.68 17.82
N GLU A 116 0.87 -5.47 19.03
CA GLU A 116 1.38 -6.05 20.25
C GLU A 116 0.81 -7.46 20.45
N LEU A 117 1.68 -8.40 20.83
CA LEU A 117 1.32 -9.77 21.19
C LEU A 117 2.02 -10.17 22.48
N THR A 118 1.42 -11.13 23.18
CA THR A 118 2.05 -11.81 24.31
C THR A 118 2.68 -13.10 23.81
N ALA A 119 4.00 -13.14 23.72
CA ALA A 119 4.76 -14.34 23.42
C ALA A 119 4.96 -15.17 24.70
N TYR A 120 4.78 -16.49 24.57
CA TYR A 120 5.09 -17.45 25.62
C TYR A 120 6.42 -18.10 25.25
N VAL A 121 7.46 -17.81 26.02
CA VAL A 121 8.79 -18.41 25.80
C VAL A 121 8.98 -19.49 26.86
N GLU A 122 9.29 -20.70 26.42
CA GLU A 122 9.73 -21.77 27.31
C GLU A 122 11.19 -21.51 27.70
N ASP A 123 11.42 -21.26 28.98
CA ASP A 123 12.78 -21.16 29.50
C ASP A 123 13.32 -22.59 29.67
N THR A 124 14.20 -23.05 28.78
CA THR A 124 14.87 -24.34 28.89
C THR A 124 16.01 -24.25 29.91
N GLY A 125 15.68 -23.93 31.15
CA GLY A 125 16.55 -24.11 32.31
C GLY A 125 16.45 -25.55 32.81
N LEU A 126 17.59 -26.19 33.08
CA LEU A 126 17.72 -27.60 33.47
C LEU A 126 16.87 -28.07 34.67
N PHE A 127 16.18 -27.18 35.40
CA PHE A 127 15.44 -27.54 36.62
C PHE A 127 14.04 -26.90 36.81
N SER A 128 13.47 -26.21 35.82
CA SER A 128 12.05 -25.80 35.91
C SER A 128 11.49 -25.36 34.55
N LYS A 129 10.45 -26.05 34.05
CA LYS A 129 9.67 -25.59 32.89
C LYS A 129 8.78 -24.41 33.32
N ARG A 130 9.33 -23.20 33.36
CA ARG A 130 8.54 -21.97 33.52
C ARG A 130 8.27 -21.36 32.15
N THR A 131 7.00 -21.22 31.80
CA THR A 131 6.57 -20.45 30.63
C THR A 131 6.57 -18.98 31.00
N SER A 132 7.49 -18.21 30.45
CA SER A 132 7.56 -16.76 30.69
C SER A 132 6.68 -16.01 29.67
N LYS A 133 5.83 -15.11 30.16
CA LYS A 133 5.01 -14.23 29.33
C LYS A 133 5.81 -12.97 29.00
N GLN A 134 6.07 -12.73 27.72
CA GLN A 134 6.76 -11.53 27.26
C GLN A 134 5.87 -10.75 26.29
N GLN A 135 5.71 -9.44 26.52
CA GLN A 135 5.12 -8.55 25.52
C GLN A 135 6.11 -8.28 24.39
N VAL A 136 5.66 -8.54 23.16
CA VAL A 136 6.43 -8.35 21.93
C VAL A 136 5.61 -7.55 20.93
N TYR A 137 6.28 -6.82 20.05
CA TYR A 137 5.62 -6.16 18.92
C TYR A 137 6.05 -6.85 17.63
N PHE A 138 5.09 -7.27 16.81
CA PHE A 138 5.37 -8.00 15.57
C PHE A 138 5.05 -7.16 14.33
N PHE A 139 5.80 -7.44 13.27
CA PHE A 139 5.56 -6.95 11.92
C PHE A 139 5.52 -8.18 11.00
N LEU A 140 4.33 -8.56 10.55
CA LEU A 140 4.14 -9.62 9.59
C LEU A 140 4.22 -9.02 8.20
N PHE A 141 5.19 -9.45 7.39
CA PHE A 141 5.26 -9.21 5.96
C PHE A 141 4.82 -10.44 5.19
N ASN A 142 4.68 -10.31 3.86
CA ASN A 142 4.34 -11.39 2.95
C ASN A 142 5.39 -12.51 2.92
N ASP A 143 6.67 -12.19 3.14
CA ASP A 143 7.79 -13.14 3.06
C ASP A 143 8.51 -13.35 4.41
N VAL A 144 8.34 -12.44 5.38
CA VAL A 144 9.06 -12.45 6.66
C VAL A 144 8.19 -12.00 7.82
N LEU A 145 8.35 -12.63 8.98
CA LEU A 145 7.81 -12.17 10.26
C LEU A 145 8.94 -11.60 11.12
N ILE A 146 8.81 -10.33 11.51
CA ILE A 146 9.74 -9.68 12.43
C ILE A 146 9.10 -9.58 13.80
N ILE A 147 9.81 -10.04 14.82
CA ILE A 147 9.38 -9.92 16.22
C ILE A 147 10.38 -9.03 16.93
N THR A 148 9.87 -7.99 17.59
CA THR A 148 10.67 -7.04 18.36
C THR A 148 10.32 -7.18 19.84
N LYS A 149 11.33 -7.05 20.69
CA LYS A 149 11.17 -6.98 22.15
C LYS A 149 11.34 -5.52 22.55
N LYS A 150 10.39 -5.01 23.34
CA LYS A 150 10.53 -3.68 23.95
C LYS A 150 11.67 -3.77 24.98
N LYS A 151 12.64 -2.84 24.91
CA LYS A 151 13.63 -2.65 25.96
C LYS A 151 12.96 -2.09 27.21
#